data_AF-A0A2C9L5K7-F1
#
_entry.id   AF-A0A2C9L5K7-F1
#
_cell.length_a   1.000
_cell.length_b   1.000
_cell.length_c   1.000
_cell.angle_alpha   90.00
_cell.angle_beta   90.00
_cell.angle_gamma   90.00
#
_symmetry.space_group_name_H-M   'P 1'
#
loop_
_entity.id
_entity.type
_entity.pdbx_description
1 polymer ?
#
loop_
_entity_poly.entity_id
_entity_poly.type
_entity_poly.pdbx_seq_one_letter_code
_entity_poly.pdbx_strand_id
1 'polypeptide(L)'
;MVAHVLELGTPHHYHKVDHHCTNIPCIGDIPKELSHPRFRLYNCRLATLHNDLRPLHLKKKHMIADAGYFYSDIKNRFICFCCADVKFTFSGDDIVVVEHARSSPQCGYLRQVVGDRFIHIVQQSERHDSVSVRGVEVCGGCNSLWVLNL
;
A
#
# COMPACT_ATOMS: atom_id res chain seq x y z
N MET A 1 -12.78 -9.50 46.24
CA MET A 1 -12.38 -8.16 45.74
C MET A 1 -12.11 -8.32 44.25
N VAL A 2 -13.11 -8.04 43.42
CA VAL A 2 -12.97 -8.12 41.97
C VAL A 2 -12.25 -6.86 41.50
N ALA A 3 -11.06 -7.03 40.93
CA ALA A 3 -10.32 -5.92 40.32
C ALA A 3 -10.98 -5.62 38.96
N HIS A 4 -11.52 -4.40 38.87
CA HIS A 4 -11.99 -3.80 37.63
C HIS A 4 -10.80 -3.65 36.68
N VAL A 5 -10.79 -4.40 35.58
CA VAL A 5 -9.84 -4.16 34.49
C VAL A 5 -10.43 -3.03 33.64
N LEU A 6 -9.72 -1.91 33.60
CA LEU A 6 -10.02 -0.78 32.73
C LEU A 6 -9.94 -1.25 31.27
N GLU A 7 -11.06 -1.19 30.56
CA GLU A 7 -11.13 -1.38 29.11
C GLU A 7 -10.46 -0.18 28.42
N LEU A 8 -9.15 -0.26 28.22
CA LEU A 8 -8.47 0.60 27.27
C LEU A 8 -8.73 0.04 25.87
N GLY A 9 -9.60 0.74 25.14
CA GLY A 9 -10.06 0.40 23.80
C GLY A 9 -8.95 -0.07 22.88
N THR A 10 -9.20 -1.19 22.22
CA THR A 10 -8.33 -1.82 21.23
C THR A 10 -7.93 -0.82 20.13
N PRO A 11 -6.65 -0.74 19.72
CA PRO A 11 -6.24 0.07 18.59
C PRO A 11 -6.98 -0.40 17.34
N HIS A 12 -7.63 0.55 16.66
CA HIS A 12 -8.50 0.34 15.51
C HIS A 12 -8.04 -0.79 14.59
N HIS A 13 -8.90 -1.80 14.47
CA HIS A 13 -8.92 -2.77 13.38
C HIS A 13 -8.50 -2.10 12.07
N TYR A 14 -7.42 -2.61 11.47
CA TYR A 14 -7.26 -2.55 10.02
C TYR A 14 -8.51 -3.21 9.44
N HIS A 15 -9.50 -2.40 9.04
CA HIS A 15 -10.69 -2.91 8.38
C HIS A 15 -10.21 -3.66 7.15
N LYS A 16 -10.36 -4.99 7.16
CA LYS A 16 -10.37 -5.77 5.92
C LYS A 16 -11.37 -5.09 5.02
N VAL A 17 -10.88 -4.47 3.96
CA VAL A 17 -11.74 -3.78 2.99
C VAL A 17 -12.52 -4.90 2.31
N ASP A 18 -13.78 -5.07 2.67
CA ASP A 18 -14.64 -6.12 2.12
C ASP A 18 -14.69 -5.96 0.59
N HIS A 19 -14.04 -6.90 -0.10
CA HIS A 19 -13.78 -6.85 -1.54
C HIS A 19 -15.02 -7.14 -2.41
N HIS A 20 -16.24 -7.02 -1.88
CA HIS A 20 -17.44 -7.47 -2.62
C HIS A 20 -18.14 -6.40 -3.46
N CYS A 21 -17.96 -5.10 -3.20
CA CYS A 21 -18.40 -4.00 -4.06
C CYS A 21 -18.15 -2.68 -3.31
N THR A 22 -17.12 -1.91 -3.61
CA THR A 22 -17.04 -0.51 -3.17
C THR A 22 -16.74 0.33 -4.41
N ASN A 23 -17.65 1.15 -4.95
CA ASN A 23 -18.27 2.27 -4.24
C ASN A 23 -17.37 2.70 -3.09
N ILE A 24 -16.12 3.06 -3.43
CA ILE A 24 -15.26 3.81 -2.54
C ILE A 24 -16.10 5.03 -2.13
N PRO A 25 -16.60 5.10 -0.89
CA PRO A 25 -17.23 6.33 -0.40
C PRO A 25 -16.16 7.37 -0.58
N CYS A 26 -16.52 8.55 -1.09
CA CYS A 26 -15.63 9.67 -1.32
C CYS A 26 -14.64 9.78 -0.15
N ILE A 27 -13.45 9.17 -0.27
CA ILE A 27 -12.48 9.15 0.83
C ILE A 27 -12.13 10.61 0.97
N GLY A 28 -12.51 11.15 2.13
CA GLY A 28 -12.58 12.58 2.41
C GLY A 28 -11.40 13.30 1.79
N ASP A 29 -11.74 14.24 0.90
CA ASP A 29 -10.85 15.19 0.27
C ASP A 29 -9.50 14.59 -0.18
N ILE A 30 -9.49 13.87 -1.31
CA ILE A 30 -8.23 13.69 -2.08
C ILE A 30 -7.84 15.07 -2.62
N PRO A 31 -6.79 15.76 -2.12
CA PRO A 31 -6.51 17.12 -2.55
C PRO A 31 -5.71 17.13 -3.87
N LYS A 32 -6.16 18.02 -4.77
CA LYS A 32 -5.61 18.50 -6.06
C LYS A 32 -5.23 17.43 -7.11
N GLU A 33 -6.12 17.32 -8.11
CA GLU A 33 -5.94 16.66 -9.42
C GLU A 33 -5.19 15.33 -9.40
N LEU A 34 -5.94 14.24 -9.42
CA LEU A 34 -5.40 12.91 -9.70
C LEU A 34 -4.60 12.97 -11.01
N SER A 35 -3.34 12.55 -10.99
CA SER A 35 -2.52 12.51 -12.21
C SER A 35 -3.12 11.61 -13.29
N HIS A 36 -3.83 10.54 -12.90
CA HIS A 36 -4.51 9.63 -13.82
C HIS A 36 -5.92 9.24 -13.32
N PRO A 37 -6.94 10.09 -13.51
CA PRO A 37 -8.29 9.89 -12.95
C PRO A 37 -8.97 8.60 -13.41
N ARG A 38 -8.69 8.13 -14.63
CA ARG A 38 -9.25 6.90 -15.21
C ARG A 38 -8.88 5.63 -14.44
N PHE A 39 -7.84 5.70 -13.62
CA PHE A 39 -7.31 4.59 -12.81
C PHE A 39 -7.62 4.76 -11.31
N ARG A 40 -8.57 5.66 -10.97
CA ARG A 40 -9.02 5.88 -9.59
C ARG A 40 -9.61 4.61 -8.95
N LEU A 41 -10.39 3.86 -9.72
CA LEU A 41 -11.01 2.62 -9.24
C LEU A 41 -10.01 1.47 -9.27
N TYR A 42 -10.05 0.65 -8.22
CA TYR A 42 -9.21 -0.55 -8.09
C TYR A 42 -9.30 -1.46 -9.31
N ASN A 43 -10.51 -1.79 -9.77
CA ASN A 43 -10.72 -2.68 -10.92
C ASN A 43 -10.10 -2.13 -12.21
N CYS A 44 -10.12 -0.81 -12.42
CA CYS A 44 -9.47 -0.20 -13.57
C CYS A 44 -7.95 -0.38 -13.54
N ARG A 45 -7.33 -0.36 -12.34
CA ARG A 45 -5.90 -0.64 -12.19
C ARG A 45 -5.59 -2.11 -12.38
N LEU A 46 -6.35 -2.98 -11.72
CA LEU A 46 -6.15 -4.44 -11.80
C LEU A 46 -6.28 -4.96 -13.24
N ALA A 47 -7.20 -4.39 -14.03
CA ALA A 47 -7.38 -4.73 -15.44
C ALA A 47 -6.14 -4.48 -16.31
N THR A 48 -5.21 -3.61 -15.89
CA THR A 48 -3.93 -3.39 -16.60
C THR A 48 -2.88 -4.45 -16.28
N LEU A 49 -3.11 -5.29 -15.27
CA LEU A 49 -2.16 -6.29 -14.80
C LEU A 49 -2.49 -7.66 -15.41
N HIS A 50 -2.44 -7.72 -16.75
CA HIS A 50 -2.80 -8.88 -17.56
C HIS A 50 -1.64 -9.88 -17.71
N ASN A 51 -1.97 -11.09 -18.19
CA ASN A 51 -1.12 -12.29 -18.19
C ASN A 51 0.20 -12.18 -18.96
N ASP A 52 0.40 -11.13 -19.77
CA ASP A 52 1.67 -10.94 -20.51
C ASP A 52 2.75 -10.29 -19.64
N LEU A 53 2.40 -9.81 -18.44
CA LEU A 53 3.38 -9.37 -17.45
C LEU A 53 4.21 -10.53 -16.91
N ARG A 54 5.41 -10.21 -16.43
CA ARG A 54 6.29 -11.19 -15.81
C ARG A 54 5.55 -11.96 -14.70
N PRO A 55 5.77 -13.29 -14.55
CA PRO A 55 5.07 -14.11 -13.55
C PRO A 55 5.13 -13.56 -12.13
N LEU A 56 6.25 -12.93 -11.78
CA LEU A 56 6.41 -12.27 -10.48
C LEU A 56 5.40 -11.14 -10.26
N HIS A 57 5.15 -10.31 -11.28
CA HIS A 57 4.20 -9.20 -11.20
C HIS A 57 2.77 -9.69 -11.18
N LEU A 58 2.46 -10.77 -11.89
CA LEU A 58 1.16 -11.44 -11.83
C LEU A 58 0.85 -11.97 -10.43
N LYS A 59 1.84 -12.58 -9.75
CA LYS A 59 1.70 -13.01 -8.35
C LYS A 59 1.43 -11.85 -7.40
N LYS A 60 1.93 -10.65 -7.71
CA LYS A 60 1.77 -9.43 -6.89
C LYS A 60 0.65 -8.50 -7.37
N LYS A 61 -0.16 -8.89 -8.37
CA LYS A 61 -1.08 -7.96 -9.07
C LYS A 61 -2.06 -7.23 -8.13
N HIS A 62 -2.59 -7.92 -7.12
CA HIS A 62 -3.50 -7.32 -6.15
C HIS A 62 -2.77 -6.29 -5.29
N MET A 63 -1.59 -6.63 -4.75
CA MET A 63 -0.73 -5.71 -3.99
C MET A 63 -0.34 -4.47 -4.80
N ILE A 64 -0.06 -4.64 -6.10
CA ILE A 64 0.27 -3.55 -7.02
C ILE A 64 -0.94 -2.61 -7.18
N ALA A 65 -2.13 -3.18 -7.46
CA ALA A 65 -3.35 -2.40 -7.61
C ALA A 65 -3.78 -1.72 -6.30
N ASP A 66 -3.68 -2.39 -5.15
CA ASP A 66 -4.01 -1.85 -3.83
C ASP A 66 -3.07 -0.69 -3.44
N ALA A 67 -1.78 -0.80 -3.75
CA ALA A 67 -0.83 0.30 -3.55
C ALA A 67 -1.04 1.50 -4.50
N GLY A 68 -2.02 1.43 -5.41
CA GLY A 68 -2.39 2.54 -6.30
C GLY A 68 -1.70 2.53 -7.66
N TYR A 69 -0.97 1.46 -8.01
CA TYR A 69 -0.30 1.36 -9.31
C TYR A 69 -1.18 0.68 -10.35
N PHE A 70 -1.08 1.16 -11.59
CA PHE A 70 -1.51 0.47 -12.80
C PHE A 70 -0.29 0.30 -13.72
N TYR A 71 -0.35 -0.65 -14.65
CA TYR A 71 0.68 -0.82 -15.68
C TYR A 71 0.30 -0.08 -16.96
N SER A 72 1.27 0.59 -17.57
CA SER A 72 1.10 1.27 -18.85
C SER A 72 1.90 0.54 -19.91
N ASP A 73 1.21 -0.16 -20.81
CA ASP A 73 1.84 -0.94 -21.90
C ASP A 73 2.71 -0.06 -22.81
N ILE A 74 2.20 1.14 -23.14
CA ILE A 74 2.90 2.11 -23.98
C ILE A 74 4.22 2.57 -23.34
N LYS A 75 4.22 2.75 -22.02
CA LYS A 75 5.37 3.27 -21.28
C LYS A 75 6.25 2.18 -20.65
N ASN A 76 5.80 0.91 -20.72
CA ASN A 76 6.39 -0.26 -20.09
C ASN A 76 6.79 -0.01 -18.62
N ARG A 77 5.86 0.51 -17.81
CA ARG A 77 6.11 0.83 -16.39
C ARG A 77 4.84 0.89 -15.56
N PHE A 78 5.01 0.72 -14.26
CA PHE A 78 3.97 0.91 -13.26
C PHE A 78 3.90 2.39 -12.86
N ILE A 79 2.68 2.92 -12.77
CA ILE A 79 2.44 4.33 -12.47
C ILE A 79 1.36 4.44 -11.40
N CYS A 80 1.61 5.23 -10.35
CA CYS A 80 0.59 5.54 -9.38
C CYS A 80 -0.48 6.45 -10.00
N PHE A 81 -1.76 6.12 -9.84
CA PHE A 81 -2.84 6.94 -10.39
C PHE A 81 -2.95 8.32 -9.72
N CYS A 82 -2.52 8.44 -8.46
CA CYS A 82 -2.69 9.63 -7.64
C CYS A 82 -1.51 10.61 -7.76
N CYS A 83 -0.29 10.15 -7.45
CA CYS A 83 0.91 11.00 -7.43
C CYS A 83 1.79 10.88 -8.68
N ALA A 84 1.44 10.02 -9.63
CA ALA A 84 2.26 9.68 -10.80
C ALA A 84 3.66 9.12 -10.50
N ASP A 85 3.91 8.62 -9.28
CA ASP A 85 5.13 7.87 -8.97
C ASP A 85 5.31 6.73 -9.99
N VAL A 86 6.54 6.56 -10.48
CA VAL A 86 6.86 5.60 -11.54
C VAL A 86 7.79 4.52 -10.99
N LYS A 87 7.42 3.26 -11.22
CA LYS A 87 8.30 2.10 -11.00
C LYS A 87 8.44 1.30 -12.29
N PHE A 88 9.66 1.06 -12.74
CA PHE A 88 9.92 0.22 -13.92
C PHE A 88 9.64 -1.26 -13.64
N THR A 89 9.92 -1.70 -12.41
CA THR A 89 9.72 -3.08 -11.98
C THR A 89 9.64 -3.17 -10.46
N PHE A 90 8.93 -4.18 -9.98
CA PHE A 90 9.06 -4.69 -8.61
C PHE A 90 9.90 -5.97 -8.59
N SER A 91 10.80 -6.07 -7.61
CA SER A 91 11.62 -7.24 -7.29
C SER A 91 10.84 -8.27 -6.47
N GLY A 92 11.44 -9.45 -6.27
CA GLY A 92 10.84 -10.55 -5.50
C GLY A 92 10.52 -10.16 -4.06
N ASP A 93 11.44 -9.45 -3.44
CA ASP A 93 11.40 -9.11 -2.02
C ASP A 93 10.73 -7.75 -1.75
N ASP A 94 10.44 -6.99 -2.82
CA ASP A 94 9.82 -5.67 -2.68
C ASP A 94 8.41 -5.77 -2.10
N ILE A 95 8.19 -4.97 -1.07
CA ILE A 95 6.86 -4.69 -0.55
C ILE A 95 6.35 -3.42 -1.23
N VAL A 96 5.38 -3.57 -2.14
CA VAL A 96 4.94 -2.48 -3.03
C VAL A 96 4.51 -1.21 -2.26
N VAL A 97 3.78 -1.39 -1.16
CA VAL A 97 3.30 -0.26 -0.36
C VAL A 97 4.42 0.48 0.38
N VAL A 98 5.46 -0.25 0.80
CA VAL A 98 6.67 0.32 1.41
C VAL A 98 7.46 1.07 0.34
N GLU A 99 7.63 0.46 -0.85
CA GLU A 99 8.30 1.10 -1.98
C GLU A 99 7.62 2.41 -2.40
N HIS A 100 6.29 2.45 -2.37
CA HIS A 100 5.52 3.66 -2.63
C HIS A 100 5.71 4.71 -1.52
N ALA A 101 5.69 4.29 -0.25
CA ALA A 101 5.91 5.18 0.89
C ALA A 101 7.33 5.75 0.91
N ARG A 102 8.32 5.00 0.42
CA ARG A 102 9.70 5.44 0.21
C ARG A 102 9.79 6.50 -0.89
N SER A 103 9.26 6.21 -2.07
CA SER A 103 9.42 7.08 -3.24
C SER A 103 8.56 8.33 -3.21
N SER A 104 7.34 8.23 -2.69
CA SER A 104 6.34 9.30 -2.72
C SER A 104 5.56 9.40 -1.40
N PRO A 105 6.24 9.77 -0.28
CA PRO A 105 5.62 9.86 1.05
C PRO A 105 4.46 10.86 1.15
N GLN A 106 4.38 11.83 0.22
CA GLN A 106 3.34 12.85 0.20
C GLN A 106 2.10 12.44 -0.63
N CYS A 107 2.08 11.22 -1.20
CA CYS A 107 0.96 10.75 -2.00
C CYS A 107 -0.35 10.74 -1.20
N GLY A 108 -1.32 11.58 -1.60
CA GLY A 108 -2.58 11.74 -0.89
C GLY A 108 -3.37 10.43 -0.77
N TYR A 109 -3.43 9.64 -1.85
CA TYR A 109 -4.01 8.31 -1.81
C TYR A 109 -3.32 7.40 -0.80
N LEU A 110 -1.98 7.34 -0.83
CA LEU A 110 -1.24 6.44 0.04
C LEU A 110 -1.44 6.82 1.51
N ARG A 111 -1.33 8.11 1.85
CA ARG A 111 -1.57 8.62 3.21
C ARG A 111 -2.96 8.26 3.74
N GLN A 112 -3.98 8.29 2.88
CA GLN A 112 -5.33 7.88 3.26
C GLN A 112 -5.45 6.36 3.50
N VAL A 113 -4.75 5.54 2.72
CA VAL A 113 -4.83 4.07 2.78
C VAL A 113 -4.04 3.51 3.97
N VAL A 114 -2.82 4.00 4.22
CA VAL A 114 -1.92 3.43 5.25
C VAL A 114 -1.71 4.33 6.48
N GLY A 115 -2.09 5.61 6.39
CA GLY A 115 -1.90 6.58 7.46
C GLY A 115 -0.49 7.17 7.56
N ASP A 116 -0.41 8.38 8.10
CA ASP A 116 0.84 9.14 8.23
C ASP A 116 1.89 8.46 9.11
N ARG A 117 1.45 7.72 10.14
CA ARG A 117 2.36 6.99 11.03
C ARG A 117 3.19 5.95 10.26
N PHE A 118 2.57 5.19 9.38
CA PHE A 118 3.27 4.20 8.56
C PHE A 118 4.31 4.88 7.66
N ILE A 119 3.92 5.96 6.97
CA ILE A 119 4.82 6.74 6.11
C ILE A 119 6.02 7.24 6.90
N HIS A 120 5.80 7.77 8.10
CA HIS A 120 6.87 8.28 8.96
C HIS A 120 7.89 7.19 9.34
N ILE A 121 7.40 6.01 9.73
CA ILE A 121 8.25 4.85 10.08
C ILE A 121 9.13 4.45 8.89
N VAL A 122 8.53 4.31 7.69
CA VAL A 122 9.26 3.99 6.47
C VAL A 122 10.33 5.06 6.16
N GLN A 123 10.00 6.34 6.33
CA GLN A 123 10.95 7.43 6.08
C GLN A 123 12.08 7.50 7.14
N GLN A 124 11.88 6.96 8.34
CA GLN A 124 12.91 6.88 9.37
C GLN A 124 13.86 5.69 9.16
N SER A 125 13.36 4.55 8.66
CA SER A 125 14.20 3.37 8.41
C SER A 125 15.27 3.61 7.34
N GLU A 126 15.04 4.53 6.40
CA GLU A 126 16.02 4.89 5.36
C GLU A 126 17.15 5.81 5.86
N ARG A 127 17.03 6.40 7.06
CA ARG A 127 18.02 7.35 7.61
C ARG A 127 19.03 6.72 8.56
N HIS A 128 18.81 5.48 8.99
CA HIS A 128 19.68 4.78 9.94
C HIS A 128 20.17 3.45 9.36
N ASP A 129 21.29 3.51 8.65
CA ASP A 129 21.94 2.38 7.97
C ASP A 129 22.69 1.42 8.93
N SER A 130 22.11 1.10 10.10
CA SER A 130 22.72 0.14 11.05
C SER A 130 21.76 -0.59 12.00
N VAL A 131 20.46 -0.68 11.69
CA VAL A 131 19.58 -1.63 12.38
C VAL A 131 19.10 -2.69 11.40
N SER A 132 19.66 -3.89 11.52
CA SER A 132 19.20 -5.09 10.83
C SER A 132 17.73 -5.31 11.15
N VAL A 133 16.85 -5.04 10.19
CA VAL A 133 15.40 -5.29 10.30
C VAL A 133 15.14 -6.79 10.10
N ARG A 134 15.71 -7.63 10.98
CA ARG A 134 15.19 -8.98 11.21
C ARG A 134 13.95 -8.85 12.08
N GLY A 135 12.83 -8.50 11.47
CA GLY A 135 11.59 -8.25 12.21
C GLY A 135 10.38 -7.90 11.35
N VAL A 136 10.37 -8.28 10.08
CA VAL A 136 9.14 -8.31 9.28
C VAL A 136 8.80 -9.78 9.08
N GLU A 137 8.10 -10.37 10.05
CA GLU A 137 7.52 -11.69 9.89
C GLU A 137 6.20 -11.56 9.12
N VAL A 138 6.15 -12.18 7.95
CA VAL A 138 4.91 -12.41 7.22
C VAL A 138 4.22 -13.58 7.92
N CYS A 139 2.98 -13.42 8.36
CA CYS A 139 2.22 -14.55 8.88
C CYS A 139 2.19 -15.65 7.81
N GLY A 140 2.76 -16.81 8.11
CA GLY A 140 2.92 -17.98 7.21
C GLY A 140 1.62 -18.63 6.73
N GLY A 141 0.50 -17.92 6.81
CA GLY A 141 -0.81 -18.30 6.26
C GLY A 141 -1.60 -17.15 5.62
N CYS A 142 -1.16 -15.88 5.71
CA CYS A 142 -1.85 -14.75 5.09
C CYS A 142 -0.90 -13.55 4.91
N ASN A 143 -0.62 -13.18 3.65
CA ASN A 143 0.28 -12.08 3.24
C ASN A 143 -0.11 -10.70 3.81
N SER A 144 0.14 -10.44 5.09
CA SER A 144 -0.14 -9.19 5.79
C SER A 144 1.07 -8.75 6.60
N LEU A 145 1.37 -7.44 6.55
CA LEU A 145 2.51 -6.78 7.20
C LEU A 145 2.09 -6.20 8.54
N TRP A 146 2.85 -6.47 9.58
CA TRP A 146 2.64 -5.94 10.92
C TRP A 146 3.89 -5.15 11.34
N VAL A 147 3.71 -3.96 11.92
CA VAL A 147 4.77 -3.23 12.62
C VAL A 147 4.38 -3.20 14.09
N LEU A 148 5.04 -4.01 14.92
CA LEU A 148 4.92 -3.90 16.38
C LEU A 148 5.69 -2.66 16.84
N ASN A 149 5.07 -1.84 17.70
CA ASN A 149 5.80 -0.87 18.51
C ASN A 149 6.23 -1.60 19.80
N LEU A 150 7.51 -1.44 20.17
CA LEU A 150 7.95 -1.63 21.55
C LEU A 150 7.39 -0.50 22.43
#